data_AF-A0AAU9L8C2-F1
#
_entry.id   AF-A0AAU9L8C2-F1
#
_cell.length_a   1.000
_cell.length_b   1.000
_cell.length_c   1.000
_cell.angle_alpha   90.00
_cell.angle_beta   90.00
_cell.angle_gamma   90.00
#
_symmetry.space_group_name_H-M   'P 1'
#
loop_
_entity.id
_entity.type
_entity.pdbx_description
1 polymer ?
#
loop_
_entity_poly.entity_id
_entity_poly.type
_entity_poly.pdbx_seq_one_letter_code
_entity_poly.pdbx_strand_id
1 'polypeptide(L)'
;MRDDHNRVYKSLSDVIEGKEGRVRETLLGKRVDYSGRSVIVVGPSLSLHRCGLPREIAIELFQAFEILDDHPVLLNRAPTLHRLGIQAFLPVLVEGHAICLHPLVCKGFNADFDGDQMAVHVPLSLEAQAEARLLMFSHMNLLSLLLPR
;
A
#
# COMPACT_ATOMS: atom_id res chain seq x y z
N MET A 1 15.11 30.41 -22.47
CA MET A 1 15.94 29.83 -23.55
C MET A 1 15.35 28.48 -23.94
N ARG A 2 15.44 28.10 -25.21
CA ARG A 2 14.97 26.80 -25.71
C ARG A 2 16.13 26.05 -26.35
N ASP A 3 16.10 24.73 -26.33
CA ASP A 3 17.09 23.89 -27.01
C ASP A 3 16.86 23.85 -28.53
N ASP A 4 17.76 23.17 -29.24
CA ASP A 4 17.70 22.98 -30.70
C ASP A 4 16.45 22.22 -31.17
N HIS A 5 15.73 21.58 -30.23
CA HIS A 5 14.46 20.88 -30.46
C HIS A 5 13.25 21.72 -29.99
N ASN A 6 13.44 23.02 -29.76
CA ASN A 6 12.43 23.97 -29.30
C ASN A 6 11.80 23.65 -27.92
N ARG A 7 12.47 22.82 -27.10
CA ARG A 7 12.05 22.52 -25.72
C ARG A 7 12.56 23.60 -24.79
N VAL A 8 11.72 24.02 -23.84
CA VAL A 8 12.10 25.02 -22.83
C VAL A 8 13.11 24.39 -21.87
N TYR A 9 14.28 25.01 -21.71
CA TYR A 9 15.24 24.58 -20.69
C TYR A 9 14.64 24.76 -19.30
N LYS A 10 14.77 23.76 -18.43
CA LYS A 10 14.43 23.87 -17.01
C LYS A 10 15.49 24.71 -16.30
N SER A 11 15.07 25.77 -15.62
CA SER A 11 15.93 26.51 -14.70
C SER A 11 16.23 25.67 -13.45
N LEU A 12 17.21 26.10 -12.64
CA LEU A 12 17.47 25.46 -11.35
C LEU A 12 16.23 25.48 -10.44
N SER A 13 15.45 26.57 -10.47
CA SER A 13 14.18 26.66 -9.75
C SER A 13 13.17 25.62 -10.25
N ASP A 14 13.05 25.43 -11.57
CA ASP A 14 12.14 24.44 -12.16
C ASP A 14 12.54 22.99 -11.85
N VAL A 15 13.81 22.74 -11.55
CA VAL A 15 14.30 21.43 -11.11
C VAL A 15 13.90 21.15 -9.66
N ILE A 16 13.76 22.18 -8.82
CA ILE A 16 13.46 22.05 -7.39
C ILE A 16 11.95 22.11 -7.12
N GLU A 17 11.26 23.04 -7.78
CA GLU A 17 9.87 23.40 -7.53
C GLU A 17 8.89 22.60 -8.41
N GLY A 18 7.61 22.67 -8.06
CA GLY A 18 6.54 21.99 -8.81
C GLY A 18 6.38 20.52 -8.48
N LYS A 19 5.37 19.87 -9.09
CA LYS A 19 4.97 18.49 -8.81
C LYS A 19 6.04 17.46 -9.22
N GLU A 20 6.76 17.75 -10.31
CA GLU A 20 7.90 16.98 -10.82
C GLU A 20 9.25 17.56 -10.35
N GLY A 21 9.23 18.48 -9.39
CA GLY A 21 10.44 19.01 -8.78
C GLY A 21 11.05 18.00 -7.81
N ARG A 22 12.37 18.07 -7.63
CA ARG A 22 13.14 17.13 -6.79
C ARG A 22 12.58 16.98 -5.38
N VAL A 23 12.03 18.05 -4.79
CA VAL A 23 11.47 17.98 -3.43
C VAL A 23 10.24 17.06 -3.39
N ARG A 24 9.30 17.25 -4.31
CA ARG A 24 8.02 16.51 -4.29
C ARG A 24 8.15 15.10 -4.84
N GLU A 25 8.93 14.92 -5.90
CA GLU A 25 9.05 13.62 -6.58
C GLU A 25 10.11 12.71 -5.96
N THR A 26 11.16 13.29 -5.34
CA THR A 26 12.29 12.49 -4.83
C THR A 26 12.42 12.54 -3.31
N LEU A 27 12.03 13.62 -2.62
CA LEU A 27 12.18 13.68 -1.15
C LEU A 27 10.91 13.26 -0.42
N LEU A 28 9.75 13.80 -0.82
CA LEU A 28 8.47 13.54 -0.14
C LEU A 28 7.81 12.22 -0.52
N GLY A 29 8.12 11.69 -1.70
CA GLY A 29 7.68 10.39 -2.16
C GLY A 29 8.80 9.70 -2.92
N LYS A 30 8.92 8.39 -2.78
CA LYS A 30 9.88 7.57 -3.53
C LYS A 30 9.23 6.26 -3.92
N ARG A 31 9.77 5.63 -4.96
CA ARG A 31 9.51 4.22 -5.22
C ARG A 31 10.23 3.40 -4.15
N VAL A 32 9.60 2.32 -3.73
CA VAL A 32 10.09 1.47 -2.63
C VAL A 32 10.22 0.04 -3.11
N ASP A 33 11.27 -0.64 -2.65
CA ASP A 33 11.43 -2.08 -2.85
C ASP A 33 10.45 -2.84 -1.96
N TYR A 34 10.37 -4.17 -2.15
CA TYR A 34 9.46 -5.05 -1.40
C TYR A 34 8.01 -4.55 -1.40
N SER A 35 7.57 -4.11 -2.58
CA SER A 35 6.20 -3.68 -2.82
C SER A 35 5.63 -4.25 -4.11
N GLY A 36 4.32 -4.47 -4.12
CA GLY A 36 3.57 -5.02 -5.25
C GLY A 36 2.23 -4.32 -5.41
N ARG A 37 1.49 -4.63 -6.49
CA ARG A 37 0.15 -4.10 -6.72
C ARG A 37 -0.70 -5.15 -7.43
N SER A 38 -1.95 -5.30 -6.99
CA SER A 38 -2.94 -6.08 -7.72
C SER A 38 -4.36 -5.57 -7.50
N VAL A 39 -5.28 -6.04 -8.33
CA VAL A 39 -6.72 -5.84 -8.20
C VAL A 39 -7.21 -6.46 -6.90
N ILE A 40 -8.18 -5.82 -6.25
CA ILE A 40 -8.81 -6.35 -5.06
C ILE A 40 -10.12 -7.08 -5.38
N VAL A 41 -10.38 -8.13 -4.61
CA VAL A 41 -11.65 -8.86 -4.60
C VAL A 41 -12.14 -9.01 -3.17
N VAL A 42 -13.44 -9.24 -3.01
CA VAL A 42 -14.06 -9.38 -1.70
C VAL A 42 -13.69 -10.72 -1.06
N GLY A 43 -13.18 -10.69 0.18
CA GLY A 43 -12.82 -11.87 0.97
C GLY A 43 -13.66 -11.96 2.25
N PRO A 44 -14.95 -12.33 2.19
CA PRO A 44 -15.85 -12.28 3.34
C PRO A 44 -15.53 -13.34 4.40
N SER A 45 -14.85 -14.42 4.02
CA SER A 45 -14.44 -15.50 4.94
C SER A 45 -13.15 -15.22 5.71
N LEU A 46 -12.47 -14.11 5.40
CA LEU A 46 -11.25 -13.72 6.11
C LEU A 46 -11.61 -13.15 7.48
N SER A 47 -10.70 -13.28 8.44
CA SER A 47 -10.78 -12.47 9.66
C SER A 47 -10.43 -11.02 9.34
N LEU A 48 -10.96 -10.06 10.10
CA LEU A 48 -10.74 -8.63 9.87
C LEU A 48 -9.27 -8.22 9.76
N HIS A 49 -8.40 -8.86 10.55
CA HIS A 49 -6.96 -8.64 10.59
C HIS A 49 -6.16 -9.39 9.51
N ARG A 50 -6.84 -10.09 8.60
CA ARG A 50 -6.22 -10.90 7.54
C ARG A 50 -6.58 -10.37 6.16
N CYS A 51 -5.68 -10.57 5.22
CA CYS A 51 -5.92 -10.33 3.78
C CYS A 51 -5.50 -11.57 2.99
N GLY A 52 -6.15 -11.84 1.86
CA GLY A 52 -5.67 -12.84 0.92
C GLY A 52 -4.56 -12.24 0.06
N LEU A 53 -3.38 -12.85 0.04
CA LEU A 53 -2.27 -12.45 -0.80
C LEU A 53 -2.01 -13.53 -1.86
N PRO A 54 -2.04 -13.20 -3.16
CA PRO A 54 -1.67 -14.12 -4.23
C PRO A 54 -0.30 -14.76 -4.00
N ARG A 55 -0.19 -16.07 -4.24
CA ARG A 55 1.08 -16.79 -4.05
C ARG A 55 2.23 -16.18 -4.87
N GLU A 56 1.97 -15.80 -6.12
CA GLU A 56 2.98 -15.20 -7.00
C GLU A 56 3.56 -13.92 -6.40
N ILE A 57 2.69 -13.02 -5.93
CA ILE A 57 3.09 -11.78 -5.26
C ILE A 57 3.84 -12.09 -3.97
N ALA A 58 3.36 -13.04 -3.17
CA ALA A 58 4.03 -13.43 -1.94
C ALA A 58 5.44 -13.96 -2.20
N ILE A 59 5.63 -14.80 -3.22
CA ILE A 59 6.94 -15.36 -3.58
C ILE A 59 7.90 -14.23 -3.97
N GLU A 60 7.48 -13.28 -4.81
CA GLU A 60 8.32 -12.16 -5.22
C GLU A 60 8.68 -11.25 -4.04
N LEU A 61 7.71 -10.92 -3.19
CA LEU A 61 7.92 -10.00 -2.07
C LEU A 61 8.75 -10.60 -0.94
N PHE A 62 8.65 -11.91 -0.71
CA PHE A 62 9.33 -12.60 0.40
C PHE A 62 10.51 -13.46 -0.07
N GLN A 63 10.91 -13.38 -1.34
CA GLN A 63 11.95 -14.21 -1.95
C GLN A 63 13.25 -14.27 -1.13
N ALA A 64 13.62 -13.16 -0.47
CA ALA A 64 14.87 -13.05 0.27
C ALA A 64 14.85 -13.66 1.69
N PHE A 65 13.69 -13.96 2.27
CA PHE A 65 13.60 -14.28 3.70
C PHE A 65 12.81 -15.55 4.05
N GLU A 66 12.15 -16.23 3.09
CA GLU A 66 11.37 -17.49 3.27
C GLU A 66 10.30 -17.48 4.39
N ILE A 67 10.00 -16.32 5.00
CA ILE A 67 9.12 -16.20 6.17
C ILE A 67 7.85 -15.45 5.78
N LEU A 68 6.73 -16.16 5.73
CA LEU A 68 5.38 -15.56 5.74
C LEU A 68 4.68 -15.73 7.10
N ASP A 69 5.14 -16.70 7.90
CA ASP A 69 4.50 -17.05 9.16
C ASP A 69 4.59 -15.89 10.14
N ASP A 70 3.42 -15.34 10.45
CA ASP A 70 3.25 -14.17 11.30
C ASP A 70 4.14 -12.99 10.86
N HIS A 71 4.21 -12.70 9.55
CA HIS A 71 4.81 -11.47 9.02
C HIS A 71 3.71 -10.53 8.49
N PRO A 72 3.54 -9.31 9.04
CA PRO A 72 2.46 -8.43 8.62
C PRO A 72 2.77 -7.75 7.28
N VAL A 73 1.76 -7.45 6.49
CA VAL A 73 1.88 -6.64 5.27
C VAL A 73 1.02 -5.40 5.37
N LEU A 74 1.45 -4.31 4.73
CA LEU A 74 0.67 -3.07 4.64
C LEU A 74 -0.05 -3.02 3.31
N LEU A 75 -1.37 -2.82 3.34
CA LEU A 75 -2.17 -2.55 2.15
C LEU A 75 -2.48 -1.06 2.05
N ASN A 76 -2.36 -0.50 0.86
CA ASN A 76 -2.60 0.90 0.56
C ASN A 76 -3.45 1.07 -0.71
N ARG A 77 -4.52 1.87 -0.64
CA ARG A 77 -5.28 2.29 -1.82
C ARG A 77 -5.02 3.78 -2.09
N ALA A 78 -4.66 4.10 -3.33
CA ALA A 78 -4.52 5.48 -3.79
C ALA A 78 -5.87 6.02 -4.29
N PRO A 79 -6.21 7.30 -4.05
CA PRO A 79 -5.49 8.27 -3.24
C PRO A 79 -5.66 8.03 -1.72
N THR A 80 -4.59 8.20 -0.96
CA THR A 80 -4.62 8.07 0.51
C THR A 80 -5.12 9.38 1.15
N LEU A 81 -6.43 9.45 1.46
CA LEU A 81 -7.06 10.66 2.00
C LEU A 81 -6.86 10.83 3.52
N HIS A 82 -6.59 9.74 4.22
CA HIS A 82 -6.41 9.72 5.66
C HIS A 82 -5.63 8.48 6.10
N ARG A 83 -5.22 8.42 7.37
CA ARG A 83 -4.40 7.34 7.92
C ARG A 83 -4.92 5.92 7.61
N LEU A 84 -6.24 5.70 7.64
CA LEU A 84 -6.85 4.39 7.38
C LEU A 84 -6.78 3.94 5.91
N GLY A 85 -6.31 4.81 5.00
CA GLY A 85 -6.01 4.43 3.63
C GLY A 85 -4.76 3.56 3.51
N ILE A 86 -4.04 3.36 4.62
CA ILE A 86 -2.99 2.35 4.79
C ILE A 86 -3.29 1.57 6.07
N GLN A 87 -3.39 0.24 5.98
CA GLN A 87 -3.57 -0.61 7.17
C GLN A 87 -2.74 -1.89 7.06
N ALA A 88 -2.41 -2.46 8.21
CA ALA A 88 -1.67 -3.71 8.31
C ALA A 88 -2.60 -4.93 8.43
N PHE A 89 -2.19 -6.04 7.82
CA PHE A 89 -2.89 -7.31 7.81
C PHE A 89 -1.90 -8.47 7.91
N LEU A 90 -2.36 -9.61 8.41
CA LEU A 90 -1.67 -10.88 8.22
C LEU A 90 -2.05 -11.49 6.86
N PRO A 91 -1.08 -11.76 5.98
CA PRO A 91 -1.37 -12.38 4.70
C PRO A 91 -1.79 -13.84 4.89
N VAL A 92 -2.80 -14.26 4.14
CA VAL A 92 -3.18 -15.65 3.92
C VAL A 92 -2.96 -15.93 2.45
N LEU A 93 -2.17 -16.96 2.14
CA LEU A 93 -1.93 -17.32 0.74
C LEU A 93 -3.23 -17.79 0.09
N VAL A 94 -3.57 -17.17 -1.04
CA VAL A 94 -4.75 -17.52 -1.84
C VAL A 94 -4.35 -17.89 -3.26
N GLU A 95 -5.18 -18.71 -3.90
CA GLU A 95 -5.08 -19.00 -5.33
C GLU A 95 -5.56 -17.80 -6.16
N GLY A 96 -5.06 -17.68 -7.39
CA GLY A 96 -5.37 -16.59 -8.31
C GLY A 96 -4.44 -15.37 -8.15
N HIS A 97 -4.80 -14.26 -8.80
CA HIS A 97 -3.93 -13.08 -8.92
C HIS A 97 -4.42 -11.86 -8.14
N ALA A 98 -5.59 -11.92 -7.49
CA ALA A 98 -6.21 -10.78 -6.83
C ALA A 98 -6.00 -10.80 -5.30
N ILE A 99 -5.87 -9.61 -4.70
CA ILE A 99 -5.78 -9.45 -3.24
C ILE A 99 -7.19 -9.56 -2.65
N CYS A 100 -7.40 -10.46 -1.71
CA CYS A 100 -8.70 -10.59 -1.05
C CYS A 100 -8.77 -9.65 0.16
N LEU A 101 -9.75 -8.75 0.16
CA LEU A 101 -9.94 -7.74 1.21
C LEU A 101 -11.22 -8.00 2.00
N HIS A 102 -11.15 -7.81 3.32
CA HIS A 102 -12.31 -7.95 4.19
C HIS A 102 -13.34 -6.82 3.94
N PRO A 103 -14.64 -7.12 3.76
CA PRO A 103 -15.65 -6.10 3.43
C PRO A 103 -15.71 -4.91 4.41
N LEU A 104 -15.54 -5.17 5.71
CA LEU A 104 -15.61 -4.12 6.74
C LEU A 104 -14.50 -3.07 6.69
N VAL A 105 -13.35 -3.37 6.06
CA VAL A 105 -12.27 -2.38 5.95
C VAL A 105 -12.38 -1.52 4.69
N CYS A 106 -13.22 -1.91 3.72
CA CYS A 106 -13.39 -1.20 2.44
C CYS A 106 -13.71 0.29 2.64
N LYS A 107 -14.56 0.63 3.62
CA LYS A 107 -14.90 2.02 3.95
C LYS A 107 -13.66 2.85 4.34
N GLY A 108 -12.70 2.26 5.05
CA GLY A 108 -11.44 2.92 5.41
C GLY A 108 -10.51 3.18 4.23
N PHE A 109 -10.63 2.37 3.18
CA PHE A 109 -9.90 2.58 1.93
C PHE A 109 -10.69 3.37 0.90
N ASN A 110 -11.97 3.67 1.17
CA ASN A 110 -12.95 4.13 0.18
C ASN A 110 -13.03 3.19 -1.05
N ALA A 111 -12.79 1.90 -0.84
CA ALA A 111 -12.59 0.91 -1.89
C ALA A 111 -13.92 0.26 -2.32
N ASP A 112 -14.07 0.07 -3.62
CA ASP A 112 -15.07 -0.80 -4.24
C ASP A 112 -14.37 -1.95 -4.99
N PHE A 113 -15.13 -2.74 -5.74
CA PHE A 113 -14.63 -3.97 -6.39
C PHE A 113 -14.92 -3.96 -7.89
N ASP A 114 -14.88 -2.80 -8.53
CA ASP A 114 -15.15 -2.60 -9.96
C ASP A 114 -13.88 -2.58 -10.83
N GLY A 115 -12.73 -2.91 -10.24
CA GLY A 115 -11.40 -2.85 -10.87
C GLY A 115 -10.34 -2.14 -10.02
N ASP A 116 -10.74 -1.63 -8.86
CA ASP A 116 -9.86 -1.07 -7.84
C ASP A 116 -8.61 -1.92 -7.58
N GLN A 117 -7.47 -1.26 -7.41
CA GLN A 117 -6.17 -1.88 -7.14
C GLN A 117 -5.59 -1.36 -5.83
N MET A 118 -4.89 -2.24 -5.12
CA MET A 118 -4.15 -1.89 -3.91
C MET A 118 -2.68 -2.24 -4.03
N ALA A 119 -1.84 -1.36 -3.48
CA ALA A 119 -0.44 -1.65 -3.26
C ALA A 119 -0.26 -2.45 -1.97
N VAL A 120 0.71 -3.35 -1.97
CA VAL A 120 1.19 -4.09 -0.80
C VAL A 120 2.63 -3.69 -0.52
N HIS A 121 2.98 -3.54 0.76
CA HIS A 121 4.34 -3.25 1.21
C HIS A 121 4.73 -4.17 2.36
N VAL A 122 5.96 -4.64 2.36
CA VAL A 122 6.49 -5.52 3.42
C VAL A 122 7.36 -4.71 4.39
N PRO A 123 6.97 -4.57 5.68
CA PRO A 123 7.83 -4.00 6.70
C PRO A 123 8.99 -4.97 7.00
N LEU A 124 10.23 -4.53 6.83
CA LEU A 124 11.40 -5.40 6.95
C LEU A 124 11.96 -5.45 8.38
N SER A 125 12.22 -4.29 8.99
CA SER A 125 12.82 -4.24 10.33
C SER A 125 11.84 -4.69 11.42
N LEU A 126 12.37 -5.14 12.55
CA LEU A 126 11.55 -5.56 13.69
C LEU A 126 10.69 -4.41 14.22
N GLU A 127 11.23 -3.18 14.22
CA GLU A 127 10.54 -1.97 14.62
C GLU A 127 9.37 -1.67 13.67
N ALA A 128 9.61 -1.77 12.36
CA ALA A 128 8.56 -1.55 11.36
C ALA A 128 7.44 -2.61 11.47
N GLN A 129 7.80 -3.86 11.72
CA GLN A 129 6.82 -4.92 11.97
C GLN A 129 6.03 -4.69 13.28
N ALA A 130 6.70 -4.21 14.33
CA ALA A 130 6.06 -3.86 15.59
C ALA A 130 5.10 -2.67 15.44
N GLU A 131 5.50 -1.62 14.73
CA GLU A 131 4.63 -0.47 14.41
C GLU A 131 3.42 -0.91 13.59
N ALA A 132 3.63 -1.76 12.59
CA ALA A 132 2.54 -2.31 11.80
C ALA A 132 1.52 -3.02 12.71
N ARG A 133 2.00 -3.89 13.61
CA ARG A 133 1.18 -4.67 14.55
C ARG A 133 0.42 -3.82 15.56
N LEU A 134 1.11 -2.89 16.21
CA LEU A 134 0.57 -2.14 17.34
C LEU A 134 -0.28 -0.94 16.91
N LEU A 135 0.07 -0.31 15.78
CA LEU A 135 -0.52 0.96 15.37
C LEU A 135 -1.41 0.84 14.13
N MET A 136 -1.06 -0.06 13.21
CA MET A 136 -1.66 -0.08 11.86
C MET A 136 -2.59 -1.26 11.61
N PHE A 137 -2.66 -2.27 12.47
CA PHE A 137 -3.53 -3.42 12.26
C PHE A 137 -5.00 -2.99 12.13
N SER A 138 -5.69 -3.55 11.13
CA SER A 138 -7.05 -3.15 10.79
C SER A 138 -8.03 -3.27 11.96
N HIS A 139 -7.96 -4.36 12.72
CA HIS A 139 -8.85 -4.61 13.85
C HIS A 139 -8.64 -3.64 15.03
N MET A 140 -7.44 -3.08 15.19
CA MET A 140 -7.15 -2.07 16.21
C MET A 140 -7.68 -0.68 15.84
N ASN A 141 -8.04 -0.48 14.57
CA ASN A 141 -8.48 0.80 14.03
C ASN A 141 -10.00 0.87 13.76
N LEU A 142 -10.77 -0.07 14.31
CA LEU A 142 -12.22 -0.22 14.11
C LEU A 142 -13.06 0.99 14.51
N LEU A 143 -12.78 1.60 15.68
CA LEU A 143 -13.55 2.77 16.13
C LEU A 143 -13.42 3.94 15.15
N SER A 144 -12.26 4.08 14.51
CA SER A 144 -12.01 5.09 13.50
C SER A 144 -12.73 4.82 12.17
N LEU A 145 -13.16 3.58 11.91
CA LEU A 145 -13.92 3.16 10.73
C LEU A 145 -15.43 3.35 10.91
N LEU A 146 -15.91 3.20 12.14
CA LEU A 146 -17.34 3.16 12.48
C LEU A 146 -17.89 4.52 12.92
N LEU A 147 -17.06 5.40 13.48
CA LEU A 147 -17.52 6.72 13.90
C LEU A 147 -17.61 7.67 12.68
N PRO A 148 -18.78 8.29 12.43
CA PRO A 148 -18.87 9.37 11.46
C PRO A 148 -17.99 10.54 11.92
N ARG A 149 -17.16 11.06 11.02
CA ARG A 149 -16.50 12.36 11.22
C ARG A 149 -17.47 13.48 10.89
#